data_AF-A0A3D4VTT9-F1
#
_entry.id   AF-A0A3D4VTT9-F1
#
_cell.length_a   1.000
_cell.length_b   1.000
_cell.length_c   1.000
_cell.angle_alpha   90.00
_cell.angle_beta   90.00
_cell.angle_gamma   90.00
#
_symmetry.space_group_name_H-M   'P 1'
#
loop_
_entity.id
_entity.type
_entity.pdbx_description
1 polymer ?
#
loop_
_entity_poly.entity_id
_entity_poly.type
_entity_poly.pdbx_seq_one_letter_code
_entity_poly.pdbx_strand_id
1 'polypeptide(L)'
;MRKSTRRILAIVLAVTMILTSMATAVFAAETSNDASTYADSANILKGFGIFVGDENGDLMLEQQLTRQDAVIIALRLMGKQDVEFETYEMPSDFTDILDEYYLPIIGMAQDLGLVEGMGDGTFGFDQLVTAQQLETILLRALGFEITDDIYADVHQMAQEMGLTNLVTADGTTEITRDIVAQMMLNTLNTNVKDTEEKLGVQLGFMEEEPQLAALE
;
A
#
# COMPACT_ATOMS: atom_id res chain seq x y z
N MET A 1 -2.11 -39.97 -67.47
CA MET A 1 -3.08 -39.33 -66.55
C MET A 1 -3.74 -40.44 -65.73
N ARG A 2 -3.83 -40.51 -64.40
CA ARG A 2 -3.49 -39.68 -63.23
C ARG A 2 -3.11 -40.72 -62.14
N LYS A 3 -1.87 -40.71 -61.65
CA LYS A 3 -1.39 -41.70 -60.65
C LYS A 3 -0.60 -40.96 -59.55
N SER A 4 -1.24 -40.05 -58.83
CA SER A 4 -0.58 -39.34 -57.72
C SER A 4 -1.48 -38.84 -56.57
N THR A 5 -2.81 -38.97 -56.63
CA THR A 5 -3.69 -38.38 -55.59
C THR A 5 -4.01 -39.30 -54.40
N ARG A 6 -3.55 -40.55 -54.38
CA ARG A 6 -3.80 -41.48 -53.25
C ARG A 6 -2.65 -41.61 -52.23
N ARG A 7 -1.50 -40.96 -52.47
CA ARG A 7 -0.35 -41.00 -51.54
C ARG A 7 -0.19 -39.73 -50.69
N ILE A 8 -0.89 -38.65 -51.04
CA ILE A 8 -0.80 -37.37 -50.33
C ILE A 8 -1.88 -37.24 -49.24
N LEU A 9 -3.02 -37.92 -49.41
CA LEU A 9 -4.10 -37.89 -48.40
C LEU A 9 -3.74 -38.62 -47.10
N ALA A 10 -2.85 -39.61 -47.15
CA ALA A 10 -2.40 -40.36 -45.97
C ALA A 10 -1.24 -39.71 -45.20
N ILE A 11 -0.62 -38.66 -45.76
CA ILE A 11 0.52 -37.97 -45.10
C ILE A 11 0.03 -36.76 -44.29
N VAL A 12 -1.11 -36.16 -44.66
CA VAL A 12 -1.67 -35.00 -43.93
C VAL A 12 -2.43 -35.43 -42.65
N LEU A 13 -2.90 -36.68 -42.55
CA LEU A 13 -3.64 -37.17 -41.38
C LEU A 13 -2.75 -37.83 -40.30
N ALA A 14 -1.47 -38.09 -40.58
CA ALA A 14 -0.55 -38.75 -39.65
C ALA A 14 0.31 -37.77 -38.82
N VAL A 15 0.20 -36.46 -39.09
CA VAL A 15 0.97 -35.42 -38.38
C VAL A 15 0.22 -34.86 -37.16
N THR A 16 -1.06 -35.19 -36.98
CA THR A 16 -1.90 -34.56 -35.94
C THR A 16 -2.17 -35.42 -34.71
N MET A 17 -1.64 -36.65 -34.60
CA MET A 17 -2.12 -37.58 -33.57
C MET A 17 -1.10 -38.41 -32.80
N ILE A 18 0.20 -38.06 -32.78
CA ILE A 18 1.11 -38.77 -31.88
C ILE A 18 2.12 -37.79 -31.25
N LEU A 19 2.03 -37.68 -29.91
CA LEU A 19 2.93 -37.05 -28.94
C LEU A 19 2.88 -35.50 -28.92
N THR A 20 2.09 -34.79 -28.12
CA THR A 20 1.45 -35.10 -26.82
C THR A 20 2.33 -35.85 -25.81
N SER A 21 3.56 -35.38 -25.62
CA SER A 21 4.30 -35.60 -24.37
C SER A 21 5.51 -34.67 -24.25
N MET A 22 5.28 -33.36 -24.23
CA MET A 22 6.00 -32.53 -23.29
C MET A 22 4.93 -31.98 -22.39
N ALA A 23 4.74 -32.61 -21.23
CA ALA A 23 4.30 -31.87 -20.09
C ALA A 23 5.38 -30.80 -19.88
N THR A 24 5.16 -29.59 -20.40
CA THR A 24 5.69 -28.45 -19.69
C THR A 24 5.15 -28.61 -18.29
N ALA A 25 6.04 -28.73 -17.31
CA ALA A 25 5.66 -28.40 -15.95
C ALA A 25 5.22 -26.93 -16.03
N VAL A 26 3.94 -26.72 -16.32
CA VAL A 26 3.23 -25.56 -15.84
C VAL A 26 3.38 -25.74 -14.34
N PHE A 27 4.34 -25.03 -13.76
CA PHE A 27 4.15 -24.57 -12.41
C PHE A 27 2.81 -23.84 -12.48
N ALA A 28 1.75 -24.56 -12.14
CA ALA A 28 0.71 -23.95 -11.35
C ALA A 28 1.51 -23.42 -10.15
N ALA A 29 1.90 -22.15 -10.23
CA ALA A 29 1.77 -21.34 -9.05
C ALA A 29 0.33 -21.65 -8.63
N GLU A 30 0.22 -22.50 -7.62
CA GLU A 30 -1.01 -22.58 -6.88
C GLU A 30 -1.32 -21.12 -6.61
N THR A 31 -2.35 -20.61 -7.27
CA THR A 31 -3.09 -19.50 -6.70
C THR A 31 -3.71 -20.15 -5.47
N SER A 32 -2.89 -20.30 -4.43
CA SER A 32 -3.41 -20.48 -3.11
C SER A 32 -4.37 -19.31 -2.98
N ASN A 33 -5.64 -19.63 -2.80
CA ASN A 33 -6.57 -18.70 -2.19
C ASN A 33 -6.19 -18.58 -0.70
N ASP A 34 -4.90 -18.41 -0.40
CA ASP A 34 -4.46 -17.77 0.82
C ASP A 34 -4.84 -16.32 0.61
N ALA A 35 -5.53 -15.72 1.59
CA ALA A 35 -5.67 -14.28 1.67
C ALA A 35 -4.32 -13.67 1.27
N SER A 36 -4.28 -12.89 0.19
CA SER A 36 -3.03 -12.45 -0.42
C SER A 36 -2.29 -11.60 0.60
N THR A 37 -1.44 -12.24 1.40
CA THR A 37 -0.59 -11.52 2.34
C THR A 37 0.29 -10.64 1.47
N TYR A 38 0.16 -9.33 1.63
CA TYR A 38 0.99 -8.35 0.92
C TYR A 38 2.41 -8.32 1.54
N ALA A 39 2.98 -9.52 1.74
CA ALA A 39 4.25 -9.75 2.41
C ALA A 39 5.41 -9.13 1.64
N ASP A 40 5.37 -9.16 0.30
CA ASP A 40 6.39 -8.50 -0.53
C ASP A 40 6.37 -6.98 -0.30
N SER A 41 5.19 -6.37 -0.31
CA SER A 41 5.01 -4.94 -0.03
C SER A 41 5.50 -4.59 1.38
N ALA A 42 5.15 -5.41 2.37
CA ALA A 42 5.60 -5.21 3.74
C ALA A 42 7.12 -5.37 3.90
N ASN A 43 7.75 -6.32 3.20
CA ASN A 43 9.19 -6.52 3.21
C ASN A 43 9.96 -5.38 2.53
N ILE A 44 9.42 -4.80 1.45
CA ILE A 44 9.97 -3.60 0.81
C ILE A 44 9.93 -2.43 1.82
N LEU A 45 8.77 -2.19 2.44
CA LEU A 45 8.61 -1.11 3.43
C LEU A 45 9.46 -1.36 4.70
N LYS A 46 9.70 -2.61 5.08
CA LYS A 46 10.65 -2.97 6.13
C LYS A 46 12.08 -2.57 5.74
N GLY A 47 12.47 -2.80 4.49
CA GLY A 47 13.77 -2.36 3.96
C GLY A 47 13.97 -0.84 4.01
N PHE A 48 12.89 -0.07 3.87
CA PHE A 48 12.88 1.39 4.02
C PHE A 48 12.80 1.86 5.48
N GLY A 49 12.61 0.96 6.45
CA GLY A 49 12.40 1.32 7.86
C GLY A 49 11.02 1.87 8.19
N ILE A 50 10.07 1.78 7.25
CA ILE A 50 8.68 2.25 7.43
C ILE A 50 7.89 1.21 8.25
N PHE A 51 8.02 -0.06 7.87
CA PHE A 51 7.39 -1.18 8.56
C PHE A 51 8.35 -1.81 9.57
N VAL A 52 7.97 -1.75 10.85
CA VAL A 52 8.70 -2.37 11.95
C VAL A 52 7.86 -3.51 12.52
N GLY A 53 8.51 -4.66 12.72
CA GLY A 53 7.93 -5.86 13.31
C GLY A 53 8.24 -5.99 14.80
N ASP A 54 7.90 -7.14 15.38
CA ASP A 54 8.25 -7.48 16.76
C ASP A 54 9.75 -7.78 16.96
N GLU A 55 10.14 -8.17 18.18
CA GLU A 55 11.53 -8.54 18.52
C GLU A 55 12.08 -9.71 17.71
N ASN A 56 11.21 -10.56 17.14
CA ASN A 56 11.57 -11.69 16.29
C ASN A 56 11.59 -11.32 14.80
N GLY A 57 11.21 -10.09 14.47
CA GLY A 57 11.11 -9.58 13.11
C GLY A 57 9.82 -9.96 12.39
N ASP A 58 8.82 -10.49 13.10
CA ASP A 58 7.47 -10.74 12.58
C ASP A 58 6.76 -9.40 12.32
N LEU A 59 6.30 -9.20 11.09
CA LEU A 59 5.62 -7.98 10.68
C LEU A 59 4.15 -7.94 11.12
N MET A 60 3.62 -9.04 11.68
CA MET A 60 2.27 -9.15 12.22
C MET A 60 1.19 -8.80 11.17
N LEU A 61 1.38 -9.32 9.95
CA LEU A 61 0.63 -8.89 8.76
C LEU A 61 -0.89 -9.06 8.85
N GLU A 62 -1.36 -10.07 9.58
CA GLU A 62 -2.79 -10.34 9.78
C GLU A 62 -3.40 -9.56 10.95
N GLN A 63 -2.60 -8.79 11.68
CA GLN A 63 -3.08 -8.01 12.80
C GLN A 63 -3.80 -6.75 12.30
N GLN A 64 -4.99 -6.50 12.85
CA GLN A 64 -5.70 -5.25 12.63
C GLN A 64 -4.97 -4.08 13.27
N LEU A 65 -4.99 -2.93 12.62
CA LEU A 65 -4.21 -1.78 13.04
C LEU A 65 -5.08 -0.78 13.82
N THR A 66 -4.56 -0.28 14.93
CA THR A 66 -5.19 0.83 15.66
C THR A 66 -4.91 2.15 14.95
N ARG A 67 -5.74 3.18 15.21
CA ARG A 67 -5.56 4.51 14.62
C ARG A 67 -4.21 5.14 15.02
N GLN A 68 -3.78 4.98 16.27
CA GLN A 68 -2.49 5.49 16.73
C GLN A 68 -1.30 4.76 16.07
N ASP A 69 -1.41 3.46 15.84
CA ASP A 69 -0.35 2.70 15.16
C ASP A 69 -0.28 3.09 13.68
N ALA A 70 -1.43 3.36 13.03
CA ALA A 70 -1.48 3.90 11.68
C ALA A 70 -0.75 5.25 11.56
N VAL A 71 -0.87 6.11 12.58
CA VAL A 71 -0.12 7.38 12.65
C VAL A 71 1.38 7.15 12.72
N ILE A 72 1.85 6.24 13.57
CA ILE A 72 3.28 5.93 13.68
C ILE A 72 3.83 5.48 12.34
N ILE A 73 3.15 4.56 11.66
CA ILE A 73 3.62 4.05 10.36
C ILE A 73 3.54 5.16 9.29
N ALA A 74 2.54 6.04 9.32
CA ALA A 74 2.44 7.18 8.42
C ALA A 74 3.53 8.24 8.66
N LEU A 75 3.93 8.49 9.91
CA LEU A 75 5.07 9.35 10.21
C LEU A 75 6.37 8.77 9.65
N ARG A 76 6.58 7.46 9.80
CA ARG A 76 7.73 6.77 9.20
C ARG A 76 7.68 6.79 7.67
N LEU A 77 6.49 6.67 7.07
CA LEU A 77 6.27 6.88 5.63
C LEU A 77 6.74 8.28 5.22
N MET A 78 6.53 9.29 6.05
CA MET A 78 7.02 10.67 5.84
C MET A 78 8.49 10.87 6.24
N GLY A 79 9.25 9.79 6.44
CA GLY A 79 10.67 9.80 6.76
C GLY A 79 11.01 10.16 8.22
N LYS A 80 10.00 10.21 9.11
CA LYS A 80 10.21 10.50 10.54
C LYS A 80 10.73 9.29 11.28
N GLN A 81 11.68 9.52 12.18
CA GLN A 81 12.31 8.49 13.00
C GLN A 81 11.75 8.49 14.42
N ASP A 82 11.80 7.33 15.08
CA ASP A 82 11.24 7.16 16.43
C ASP A 82 11.83 8.14 17.46
N VAL A 83 13.10 8.57 17.31
CA VAL A 83 13.72 9.57 18.18
C VAL A 83 13.08 10.97 18.05
N GLU A 84 12.52 11.30 16.89
CA GLU A 84 11.81 12.57 16.69
C GLU A 84 10.48 12.56 17.44
N PHE A 85 9.85 11.38 17.61
CA PHE A 85 8.59 11.23 18.33
C PHE A 85 8.73 11.58 19.81
N GLU A 86 9.78 11.06 20.45
CA GLU A 86 10.04 11.25 21.88
C GLU A 86 10.45 12.69 22.23
N THR A 87 10.96 13.44 21.26
CA THR A 87 11.51 14.79 21.45
C THR A 87 10.58 15.89 20.97
N TYR A 88 9.39 15.55 20.47
CA TYR A 88 8.44 16.53 19.97
C TYR A 88 7.73 17.29 21.10
N GLU A 89 7.84 18.62 21.09
CA GLU A 89 7.47 19.47 22.23
C GLU A 89 6.01 19.96 22.20
N MET A 90 5.24 19.66 21.15
CA MET A 90 3.84 20.09 21.00
C MET A 90 2.86 18.91 21.08
N PRO A 91 2.60 18.34 22.27
CA PRO A 91 1.69 17.21 22.40
C PRO A 91 0.26 17.55 21.95
N SER A 92 -0.47 16.56 21.44
CA SER A 92 -1.90 16.70 21.15
C SER A 92 -2.71 16.98 22.42
N ASP A 93 -3.88 17.60 22.28
CA ASP A 93 -4.79 17.92 23.37
C ASP A 93 -6.07 17.05 23.39
N PHE A 94 -6.12 15.98 22.59
CA PHE A 94 -7.26 15.07 22.56
C PHE A 94 -7.48 14.38 23.91
N THR A 95 -8.74 14.33 24.32
CA THR A 95 -9.15 13.93 25.66
C THR A 95 -9.20 12.42 25.89
N ASP A 96 -9.20 11.63 24.82
CA ASP A 96 -9.26 10.16 24.83
C ASP A 96 -7.88 9.48 24.77
N ILE A 97 -6.79 10.24 24.61
CA ILE A 97 -5.43 9.71 24.66
C ILE A 97 -4.95 9.71 26.12
N LEU A 98 -4.97 8.52 26.74
CA LEU A 98 -4.57 8.35 28.14
C LEU A 98 -3.10 7.97 28.33
N ASP A 99 -2.47 7.45 27.28
CA ASP A 99 -1.05 7.09 27.29
C ASP A 99 -0.21 8.27 26.78
N GLU A 100 0.56 8.87 27.69
CA GLU A 100 1.39 10.05 27.43
C GLU A 100 2.42 9.83 26.33
N TYR A 101 2.80 8.57 26.04
CA TYR A 101 3.69 8.22 24.94
C TYR A 101 3.15 8.68 23.58
N TYR A 102 1.83 8.62 23.37
CA TYR A 102 1.22 8.93 22.07
C TYR A 102 0.90 10.42 21.87
N LEU A 103 0.86 11.22 22.93
CA LEU A 103 0.57 12.65 22.85
C LEU A 103 1.53 13.41 21.92
N PRO A 104 2.87 13.29 22.04
CA PRO A 104 3.79 13.96 21.13
C PRO A 104 3.75 13.38 19.71
N ILE A 105 3.55 12.07 19.57
CA ILE A 105 3.42 11.39 18.26
C ILE A 105 2.24 11.96 17.47
N ILE A 106 1.07 11.99 18.10
CA ILE A 106 -0.15 12.48 17.46
C ILE A 106 -0.06 13.98 17.22
N GLY A 107 0.52 14.74 18.15
CA GLY A 107 0.81 16.17 17.97
C GLY A 107 1.70 16.45 16.75
N MET A 108 2.72 15.63 16.51
CA MET A 108 3.58 15.76 15.32
C MET A 108 2.78 15.47 14.04
N ALA A 109 1.97 14.42 14.04
CA ALA A 109 1.16 14.08 12.89
C ALA A 109 0.10 15.15 12.58
N GLN A 110 -0.43 15.84 13.59
CA GLN A 110 -1.29 17.01 13.42
C GLN A 110 -0.55 18.19 12.80
N ASP A 111 0.66 18.51 13.29
CA ASP A 111 1.48 19.62 12.77
C ASP A 111 1.91 19.41 11.31
N LEU A 112 2.16 18.15 10.93
CA LEU A 112 2.41 17.76 9.54
C LEU A 112 1.13 17.71 8.69
N GLY A 113 -0.05 17.94 9.27
CA GLY A 113 -1.34 17.91 8.57
C GLY A 113 -1.77 16.51 8.12
N LEU A 114 -1.21 15.44 8.70
CA LEU A 114 -1.54 14.06 8.33
C LEU A 114 -2.86 13.61 8.96
N VAL A 115 -3.15 14.05 10.18
CA VAL A 115 -4.33 13.64 10.94
C VAL A 115 -5.10 14.80 11.53
N GLU A 116 -6.39 14.55 11.73
CA GLU A 116 -7.31 15.38 12.49
C GLU A 116 -8.09 14.49 13.46
N GLY A 117 -8.72 15.14 14.44
CA GLY A 117 -9.62 14.47 15.39
C GLY A 117 -10.95 14.05 14.75
N MET A 118 -11.76 13.33 15.52
CA MET A 118 -13.05 12.79 15.07
C MET A 118 -14.22 13.78 15.30
N GLY A 119 -13.91 15.01 15.73
CA GLY A 119 -14.86 15.92 16.37
C GLY A 119 -14.70 15.88 17.89
N ASP A 120 -15.56 16.62 18.61
CA ASP A 120 -15.78 16.58 20.08
C ASP A 120 -14.58 16.61 21.05
N GLY A 121 -13.36 16.82 20.56
CA GLY A 121 -12.13 16.77 21.34
C GLY A 121 -11.54 15.37 21.47
N THR A 122 -11.88 14.43 20.57
CA THR A 122 -11.34 13.06 20.55
C THR A 122 -10.54 12.74 19.29
N PHE A 123 -9.57 11.83 19.44
CA PHE A 123 -8.76 11.30 18.36
C PHE A 123 -9.33 10.00 17.75
N GLY A 124 -10.01 9.20 18.56
CA GLY A 124 -10.31 7.80 18.25
C GLY A 124 -9.20 6.85 18.71
N PHE A 125 -8.60 7.13 19.87
CA PHE A 125 -7.53 6.29 20.43
C PHE A 125 -8.03 4.85 20.70
N ASP A 126 -7.19 3.85 20.43
CA ASP A 126 -7.50 2.40 20.50
C ASP A 126 -8.60 1.90 19.55
N GLN A 127 -9.17 2.77 18.70
CA GLN A 127 -10.09 2.35 17.66
C GLN A 127 -9.31 1.73 16.50
N LEU A 128 -9.91 0.71 15.89
CA LEU A 128 -9.39 0.10 14.68
C LEU A 128 -9.52 1.07 13.51
N VAL A 129 -8.47 1.17 12.71
CA VAL A 129 -8.43 2.08 11.57
C VAL A 129 -9.18 1.46 10.39
N THR A 130 -10.02 2.25 9.73
CA THR A 130 -10.67 1.83 8.48
C THR A 130 -9.81 2.16 7.26
N ALA A 131 -10.09 1.53 6.12
CA ALA A 131 -9.44 1.84 4.85
C ALA A 131 -9.56 3.34 4.49
N GLN A 132 -10.76 3.94 4.59
CA GLN A 132 -10.97 5.37 4.29
C GLN A 132 -10.15 6.28 5.22
N GLN A 133 -9.99 5.91 6.49
CA GLN A 133 -9.18 6.70 7.42
C GLN A 133 -7.70 6.62 7.06
N LEU A 134 -7.18 5.45 6.69
CA LEU A 134 -5.81 5.34 6.19
C LEU A 134 -5.63 6.09 4.86
N GLU A 135 -6.56 5.93 3.92
CA GLU A 135 -6.57 6.62 2.63
C GLU A 135 -6.54 8.15 2.81
N THR A 136 -7.28 8.69 3.79
CA THR A 136 -7.23 10.11 4.17
C THR A 136 -5.81 10.54 4.54
N ILE A 137 -5.13 9.76 5.38
CA ILE A 137 -3.75 10.05 5.82
C ILE A 137 -2.79 10.00 4.62
N LEU A 138 -2.94 9.01 3.74
CA LEU A 138 -2.07 8.82 2.57
C LEU A 138 -2.29 9.92 1.51
N LEU A 139 -3.53 10.37 1.30
CA LEU A 139 -3.82 11.51 0.43
C LEU A 139 -3.24 12.81 1.00
N ARG A 140 -3.30 13.01 2.32
CA ARG A 140 -2.65 14.15 2.99
C ARG A 140 -1.12 14.09 2.87
N ALA A 141 -0.53 12.90 2.98
CA ALA A 141 0.90 12.69 2.71
C ALA A 141 1.30 13.06 1.26
N LEU A 142 0.39 12.85 0.30
CA LEU A 142 0.54 13.29 -1.10
C LEU A 142 0.24 14.79 -1.31
N GLY A 143 -0.10 15.54 -0.25
CA GLY A 143 -0.33 16.99 -0.29
C GLY A 143 -1.78 17.39 -0.57
N PHE A 144 -2.73 16.45 -0.58
CA PHE A 144 -4.16 16.79 -0.75
C PHE A 144 -4.80 17.26 0.55
N GLU A 145 -5.59 18.32 0.46
CA GLU A 145 -6.45 18.76 1.55
C GLU A 145 -7.75 17.96 1.53
N ILE A 146 -8.09 17.31 2.65
CA ILE A 146 -9.32 16.53 2.79
C ILE A 146 -10.21 17.22 3.82
N THR A 147 -11.23 17.91 3.31
CA THR A 147 -12.27 18.60 4.08
C THR A 147 -13.49 17.71 4.30
N ASP A 148 -14.39 18.11 5.21
CA ASP A 148 -15.62 17.36 5.53
C ASP A 148 -16.48 17.03 4.29
N ASP A 149 -16.55 17.95 3.32
CA ASP A 149 -17.31 17.77 2.09
C ASP A 149 -16.64 16.80 1.09
N ILE A 150 -15.32 16.61 1.20
CA ILE A 150 -14.55 15.66 0.38
C ILE A 150 -14.47 14.29 1.05
N TYR A 151 -14.61 14.21 2.38
CA TYR A 151 -14.38 12.99 3.15
C TYR A 151 -15.17 11.78 2.60
N ALA A 152 -16.43 11.99 2.20
CA ALA A 152 -17.29 10.94 1.63
C ALA A 152 -16.72 10.32 0.34
N ASP A 153 -15.93 11.06 -0.42
CA ASP A 153 -15.36 10.66 -1.70
C ASP A 153 -13.90 10.17 -1.59
N VAL A 154 -13.30 10.21 -0.40
CA VAL A 154 -11.90 9.81 -0.16
C VAL A 154 -11.57 8.44 -0.74
N HIS A 155 -12.45 7.44 -0.54
CA HIS A 155 -12.19 6.09 -1.03
C HIS A 155 -12.18 6.04 -2.56
N GLN A 156 -13.09 6.76 -3.22
CA GLN A 156 -13.09 6.88 -4.67
C GLN A 156 -11.84 7.61 -5.16
N MET A 157 -11.45 8.69 -4.49
CA MET A 157 -10.24 9.45 -4.83
C MET A 157 -8.98 8.59 -4.70
N ALA A 158 -8.86 7.79 -3.64
CA ALA A 158 -7.76 6.85 -3.43
C ALA A 158 -7.70 5.78 -4.53
N GLN A 159 -8.86 5.28 -5.00
CA GLN A 159 -8.94 4.36 -6.14
C GLN A 159 -8.46 5.02 -7.44
N GLU A 160 -8.93 6.24 -7.73
CA GLU A 160 -8.55 6.98 -8.94
C GLU A 160 -7.05 7.28 -9.00
N MET A 161 -6.44 7.52 -7.84
CA MET A 161 -5.01 7.76 -7.69
C MET A 161 -4.17 6.48 -7.57
N GLY A 162 -4.81 5.30 -7.55
CA GLY A 162 -4.15 4.00 -7.49
C GLY A 162 -3.60 3.60 -6.12
N LEU A 163 -3.97 4.31 -5.04
CA LEU A 163 -3.57 3.96 -3.66
C LEU A 163 -4.10 2.57 -3.26
N THR A 164 -5.26 2.18 -3.80
CA THR A 164 -5.90 0.89 -3.52
C THR A 164 -5.61 -0.16 -4.59
N ASN A 165 -4.61 0.03 -5.46
CA ASN A 165 -4.23 -0.98 -6.46
C ASN A 165 -3.92 -2.32 -5.76
N LEU A 166 -4.51 -3.41 -6.29
CA LEU A 166 -4.46 -4.77 -5.72
C LEU A 166 -5.19 -4.97 -4.39
N VAL A 167 -5.83 -3.93 -3.83
CA VAL A 167 -6.59 -3.99 -2.58
C VAL A 167 -8.09 -4.03 -2.87
N THR A 168 -8.82 -4.92 -2.19
CA THR A 168 -10.28 -5.08 -2.38
C THR A 168 -11.12 -4.63 -1.18
N ALA A 169 -10.49 -4.11 -0.13
CA ALA A 169 -11.19 -3.57 1.04
C ALA A 169 -12.04 -2.35 0.65
N ASP A 170 -13.25 -2.27 1.19
CA ASP A 170 -14.07 -1.05 1.07
C ASP A 170 -13.61 0.01 2.09
N GLY A 171 -13.99 1.27 1.88
CA GLY A 171 -13.61 2.38 2.76
C GLY A 171 -13.99 2.21 4.24
N THR A 172 -15.00 1.38 4.54
CA THR A 172 -15.49 1.15 5.92
C THR A 172 -14.84 -0.05 6.61
N THR A 173 -14.07 -0.84 5.86
CA THR A 173 -13.42 -2.05 6.36
C THR A 173 -12.31 -1.69 7.33
N GLU A 174 -12.30 -2.30 8.52
CA GLU A 174 -11.16 -2.28 9.44
C GLU A 174 -10.01 -3.10 8.83
N ILE A 175 -8.84 -2.50 8.69
CA ILE A 175 -7.75 -3.07 7.87
C ILE A 175 -6.62 -3.70 8.70
N THR A 176 -6.04 -4.74 8.12
CA THR A 176 -4.86 -5.44 8.62
C THR A 176 -3.57 -4.80 8.10
N ARG A 177 -2.45 -5.11 8.78
CA ARG A 177 -1.13 -4.55 8.47
C ARG A 177 -0.63 -4.87 7.06
N ASP A 178 -1.03 -5.99 6.47
CA ASP A 178 -0.75 -6.28 5.06
C ASP A 178 -1.44 -5.30 4.10
N ILE A 179 -2.73 -5.02 4.28
CA ILE A 179 -3.46 -4.04 3.46
C ILE A 179 -2.80 -2.66 3.57
N VAL A 180 -2.43 -2.26 4.80
CA VAL A 180 -1.70 -1.02 5.06
C VAL A 180 -0.38 -1.00 4.28
N ALA A 181 0.37 -2.11 4.27
CA ALA A 181 1.61 -2.21 3.54
C ALA A 181 1.42 -2.02 2.03
N GLN A 182 0.39 -2.64 1.46
CA GLN A 182 0.11 -2.47 0.03
C GLN A 182 -0.25 -1.03 -0.31
N MET A 183 -1.14 -0.41 0.46
CA MET A 183 -1.56 0.97 0.22
C MET A 183 -0.39 1.96 0.37
N MET A 184 0.48 1.77 1.35
CA MET A 184 1.67 2.62 1.52
C MET A 184 2.67 2.47 0.37
N LEU A 185 2.92 1.25 -0.10
CA LEU A 185 3.81 1.04 -1.24
C LEU A 185 3.22 1.64 -2.53
N ASN A 186 1.91 1.53 -2.72
CA ASN A 186 1.21 2.22 -3.81
C ASN A 186 1.40 3.73 -3.70
N THR A 187 1.22 4.29 -2.50
CA THR A 187 1.37 5.74 -2.22
C THR A 187 2.78 6.24 -2.52
N LEU A 188 3.83 5.50 -2.15
CA LEU A 188 5.21 5.84 -2.52
C LEU A 188 5.42 5.87 -4.05
N ASN A 189 4.62 5.13 -4.81
CA ASN A 189 4.65 5.10 -6.27
C ASN A 189 3.69 6.09 -6.94
N THR A 190 2.97 6.91 -6.17
CA THR A 190 2.03 7.91 -6.66
C THR A 190 2.68 9.30 -6.68
N ASN A 191 2.35 10.09 -7.71
CA ASN A 191 2.83 11.47 -7.84
C ASN A 191 2.27 12.34 -6.70
N VAL A 192 3.12 13.19 -6.14
CA VAL A 192 2.71 14.21 -5.16
C VAL A 192 1.89 15.27 -5.88
N LYS A 193 0.87 15.80 -5.19
CA LYS A 193 -0.05 16.80 -5.73
C LYS A 193 0.71 17.96 -6.38
N ASP A 194 0.24 18.35 -7.57
CA ASP A 194 0.80 19.43 -8.39
C ASP A 194 2.26 19.19 -8.84
N THR A 195 2.74 17.94 -8.78
CA THR A 195 4.06 17.52 -9.26
C THR A 195 3.99 16.27 -10.15
N GLU A 196 5.08 16.01 -10.88
CA GLU A 196 5.29 14.74 -11.59
C GLU A 196 6.24 13.81 -10.82
N GLU A 197 6.59 14.16 -9.57
CA GLU A 197 7.52 13.41 -8.74
C GLU A 197 6.75 12.43 -7.84
N LYS A 198 7.17 11.17 -7.81
CA LYS A 198 6.60 10.16 -6.91
C LYS A 198 7.00 10.46 -5.46
N LEU A 199 6.08 10.23 -4.52
CA LEU A 199 6.35 10.46 -3.09
C LEU A 199 7.61 9.73 -2.60
N GLY A 200 7.81 8.47 -3.03
CA GLY A 200 8.99 7.70 -2.66
C GLY A 200 10.31 8.25 -3.20
N VAL A 201 10.29 8.95 -4.33
CA VAL A 201 11.46 9.66 -4.85
C VAL A 201 11.70 10.93 -4.04
N GLN A 202 10.65 11.74 -3.83
CA GLN A 202 10.73 12.97 -3.06
C GLN A 202 11.27 12.75 -1.63
N LEU A 203 10.91 11.62 -1.02
CA LEU A 203 11.35 11.24 0.33
C LEU A 203 12.67 10.43 0.34
N GLY A 204 13.24 10.13 -0.83
CA GLY A 204 14.52 9.42 -0.95
C GLY A 204 14.48 7.91 -0.68
N PHE A 205 13.29 7.29 -0.68
CA PHE A 205 13.14 5.83 -0.59
C PHE A 205 13.36 5.13 -1.94
N MET A 206 13.14 5.84 -3.04
CA MET A 206 13.21 5.30 -4.40
C MET A 206 14.14 6.15 -5.27
N GLU A 207 14.80 5.52 -6.23
CA GLU A 207 15.60 6.22 -7.25
C GLU A 207 14.68 6.80 -8.34
N GLU A 208 15.06 7.95 -8.92
CA GLU A 208 14.41 8.44 -10.14
C GLU A 208 14.63 7.42 -11.27
N GLU A 209 13.54 7.02 -11.95
CA GLU A 209 13.71 6.22 -13.15
C GLU A 209 14.42 7.07 -14.22
N PRO A 210 15.45 6.52 -14.89
CA PRO A 210 16.15 7.25 -15.93
C PRO A 210 15.14 7.59 -17.03
N GLN A 211 14.92 8.89 -17.25
CA GLN A 211 14.12 9.35 -18.38
C GLN A 211 14.75 8.77 -19.63
N LEU A 212 14.03 7.87 -20.30
CA LEU A 212 14.48 7.31 -21.56
C LEU A 212 14.62 8.49 -22.50
N ALA A 213 15.86 8.94 -22.73
CA ALA A 213 16.14 10.01 -23.67
C ALA A 213 15.47 9.59 -24.98
N ALA A 214 14.45 10.34 -25.39
CA ALA A 214 13.82 10.13 -26.68
C ALA A 214 14.95 10.19 -27.71
N LEU A 215 15.26 9.03 -28.29
CA LEU A 215 16.19 8.94 -29.41
C LEU A 215 15.44 9.62 -30.57
N GLU A 216 15.67 10.92 -30.73
CA GLU A 216 15.33 11.67 -31.95
C GLU A 216 16.20 11.22 -33.13
#